data_AF-A0A0G1KNE4-F1
#
_entry.id   AF-A0A0G1KNE4-F1
#
_cell.length_a   1.000
_cell.length_b   1.000
_cell.length_c   1.000
_cell.angle_alpha   90.00
_cell.angle_beta   90.00
_cell.angle_gamma   90.00
#
_symmetry.space_group_name_H-M   'P 1'
#
loop_
_entity.id
_entity.type
_entity.pdbx_description
1 polymer ?
#
loop_
_entity_poly.entity_id
_entity_poly.type
_entity_poly.pdbx_seq_one_letter_code
_entity_poly.pdbx_strand_id
1 'polypeptide(L)'
;MRILFVGEIVAKLGRKAVKEVLPELISSDSIDLVIANAENLAHGRGATKETLNEMQSVGVDYFTGGDHIFWQKDFEEDANDLPVVCPANFPEPFLGKPFAVIQKRGSKVAFEICRTKQCRCTI
;
A
#
# COMPACT_ATOMS: atom_id res chain seq x y z
N MET A 1 -9.37 1.13 -18.15
CA MET A 1 -9.21 1.08 -16.69
C MET A 1 -8.25 2.17 -16.27
N ARG A 2 -8.56 2.97 -15.25
CA ARG A 2 -7.68 4.04 -14.72
C ARG A 2 -7.18 3.64 -13.34
N ILE A 3 -5.86 3.63 -13.18
CA ILE A 3 -5.19 3.27 -11.92
C ILE A 3 -4.53 4.52 -11.37
N LEU A 4 -4.81 4.85 -10.11
CA LEU A 4 -4.11 5.91 -9.38
C LEU A 4 -3.14 5.25 -8.40
N PHE A 5 -1.86 5.65 -8.48
CA PHE A 5 -0.87 5.30 -7.48
C PHE A 5 -0.59 6.54 -6.61
N VAL A 6 -0.93 6.45 -5.33
CA VAL A 6 -0.60 7.46 -4.32
C VAL A 6 0.75 7.11 -3.73
N GLY A 7 1.65 8.10 -3.67
CA GLY A 7 2.94 7.95 -3.01
C GLY A 7 2.82 7.70 -1.51
N GLU A 8 3.91 7.85 -0.78
CA GLU A 8 3.92 7.63 0.66
C GLU A 8 2.93 8.55 1.40
N ILE A 9 2.03 7.94 2.15
CA ILE A 9 1.11 8.67 3.03
C ILE A 9 1.75 8.77 4.40
N VAL A 10 2.25 9.96 4.74
CA VAL A 10 3.05 10.16 5.96
C VAL A 10 2.19 10.63 7.14
N ALA A 11 2.08 9.77 8.15
CA ALA A 11 1.46 10.05 9.45
C ALA A 11 0.06 10.69 9.34
N LYS A 12 -0.35 11.42 10.38
CA LYS A 12 -1.70 12.00 10.49
C LYS A 12 -1.97 13.04 9.38
N LEU A 13 -0.97 13.84 9.01
CA LEU A 13 -1.14 14.90 8.02
C LEU A 13 -1.34 14.33 6.62
N GLY A 14 -0.55 13.33 6.22
CA GLY A 14 -0.73 12.63 4.95
C GLY A 14 -2.10 11.97 4.86
N ARG A 15 -2.53 11.26 5.92
CA ARG A 15 -3.87 10.64 5.96
C ARG A 15 -4.98 11.68 5.84
N LYS A 16 -4.85 12.83 6.51
CA LYS A 16 -5.80 13.93 6.39
C LYS A 16 -5.89 14.46 4.96
N ALA A 17 -4.74 14.71 4.32
CA ALA A 17 -4.71 15.19 2.94
C ALA A 17 -5.37 14.19 1.97
N VAL A 18 -5.09 12.89 2.12
CA VAL A 18 -5.72 11.84 1.31
C VAL A 18 -7.23 11.80 1.53
N LYS A 19 -7.70 11.89 2.77
CA LYS A 19 -9.15 11.94 3.08
C LYS A 19 -9.86 13.12 2.43
N GLU A 20 -9.20 14.27 2.33
CA GLU A 20 -9.78 15.49 1.76
C GLU A 20 -9.82 15.45 0.23
N VAL A 21 -8.82 14.86 -0.43
CA VAL A 21 -8.63 14.99 -1.89
C VAL A 21 -9.01 13.72 -2.67
N LEU A 22 -8.73 12.53 -2.12
CA LEU A 22 -8.86 11.28 -2.86
C LEU A 22 -10.30 10.98 -3.33
N PRO A 23 -11.35 11.15 -2.51
CA PRO A 23 -12.72 10.86 -2.96
C PRO A 23 -13.15 11.69 -4.17
N GLU A 24 -12.76 12.96 -4.22
CA GLU A 24 -13.04 13.85 -5.34
C GLU A 24 -12.30 13.39 -6.60
N LEU A 25 -10.99 13.11 -6.50
CA LEU A 25 -10.19 12.60 -7.62
C LEU A 25 -10.74 11.31 -8.20
N ILE A 26 -11.19 10.38 -7.33
CA ILE A 26 -11.80 9.13 -7.78
C ILE A 26 -13.02 9.42 -8.66
N SER A 27 -13.86 10.36 -8.24
CA SER A 27 -15.07 10.73 -8.98
C SER A 27 -14.77 11.53 -10.25
N SER A 28 -13.92 12.56 -10.19
CA SER A 28 -13.66 13.46 -11.31
C SER A 28 -12.92 12.74 -12.43
N ASP A 29 -11.95 11.90 -12.07
CA ASP A 29 -11.05 11.27 -13.01
C ASP A 29 -11.45 9.83 -13.32
N SER A 30 -12.61 9.38 -12.80
CA SER A 30 -13.14 8.03 -13.02
C SER A 30 -12.08 6.95 -12.72
N ILE A 31 -11.46 7.04 -11.55
CA ILE A 31 -10.43 6.09 -11.10
C ILE A 31 -11.10 4.77 -10.70
N ASP A 32 -10.47 3.66 -11.09
CA ASP A 32 -11.04 2.31 -10.95
C ASP A 32 -10.37 1.50 -9.86
N LEU A 33 -9.09 1.79 -9.65
CA LEU A 33 -8.21 1.13 -8.73
C LEU A 33 -7.25 2.17 -8.13
N VAL A 34 -7.23 2.26 -6.81
CA VAL A 34 -6.29 3.10 -6.07
C VAL A 34 -5.32 2.21 -5.30
N ILE A 35 -4.03 2.39 -5.56
CA ILE A 35 -2.94 1.78 -4.80
C ILE A 35 -2.21 2.89 -4.06
N ALA A 36 -1.86 2.70 -2.79
CA ALA A 36 -1.10 3.69 -2.03
C ALA A 36 0.11 3.08 -1.33
N ASN A 37 1.18 3.86 -1.12
CA ASN A 37 2.27 3.42 -0.27
C ASN A 37 1.97 3.72 1.21
N ALA A 38 2.03 2.67 2.05
CA ALA A 38 1.69 2.70 3.47
C ALA A 38 2.91 2.68 4.41
N GLU A 39 4.14 2.77 3.88
CA GLU A 39 5.38 2.62 4.65
C GLU A 39 5.46 3.56 5.86
N ASN A 40 4.83 4.73 5.80
CA ASN A 40 4.94 5.77 6.85
C ASN A 40 3.57 6.16 7.44
N LEU A 41 2.58 5.27 7.34
CA LEU A 41 1.19 5.55 7.65
C LEU A 41 0.94 5.76 9.16
N ALA A 42 1.55 4.99 10.03
CA ALA A 42 1.39 5.07 11.48
C ALA A 42 2.54 5.86 12.12
N HIS A 43 2.24 7.00 12.73
CA HIS A 43 3.22 7.86 13.41
C HIS A 43 4.50 8.20 12.59
N GLY A 44 4.40 8.14 11.26
CA GLY A 44 5.52 8.41 10.35
C GLY A 44 6.43 7.21 10.07
N ARG A 45 6.10 6.00 10.56
CA ARG A 45 6.88 4.78 10.31
C ARG A 45 6.05 3.50 10.51
N GLY A 46 5.97 2.67 9.49
CA GLY A 46 5.11 1.50 9.43
C GLY A 46 3.64 1.84 9.26
N ALA A 47 2.79 0.82 9.35
CA ALA A 47 1.35 0.94 9.33
C ALA A 47 0.72 0.09 10.43
N THR A 48 -0.50 0.41 10.83
CA THR A 48 -1.35 -0.48 11.64
C THR A 48 -2.61 -0.82 10.87
N LYS A 49 -3.30 -1.90 11.27
CA LYS A 49 -4.60 -2.29 10.71
C LYS A 49 -5.61 -1.16 10.74
N GLU A 50 -5.64 -0.36 11.80
CA GLU A 50 -6.53 0.80 11.95
C GLU A 50 -6.22 1.85 10.89
N THR A 51 -4.94 2.19 10.70
CA THR A 51 -4.55 3.19 9.70
C THR A 51 -4.78 2.73 8.26
N LEU A 52 -4.61 1.44 7.97
CA LEU A 52 -4.95 0.86 6.67
C LEU A 52 -6.45 0.93 6.43
N ASN A 53 -7.27 0.47 7.38
CA ASN A 53 -8.73 0.54 7.32
C ASN A 53 -9.23 1.98 7.13
N GLU A 54 -8.59 2.94 7.81
CA GLU A 54 -8.85 4.37 7.66
C GLU A 54 -8.68 4.82 6.20
N MET A 55 -7.61 4.39 5.52
CA MET A 55 -7.37 4.73 4.11
C MET A 55 -8.24 3.94 3.14
N GLN A 56 -8.58 2.69 3.44
CA GLN A 56 -9.54 1.93 2.65
C GLN A 56 -10.92 2.58 2.67
N SER A 57 -11.34 3.13 3.81
CA SER A 57 -12.63 3.79 3.96
C SER A 57 -12.81 5.03 3.05
N VAL A 58 -11.72 5.60 2.55
CA VAL A 58 -11.74 6.75 1.63
C VAL A 58 -11.38 6.39 0.19
N GLY A 59 -11.29 5.09 -0.13
CA GLY A 59 -11.19 4.59 -1.49
C GLY A 59 -9.84 4.04 -1.90
N VAL A 60 -8.88 3.84 -0.98
CA VAL A 60 -7.67 3.07 -1.30
C VAL A 60 -8.01 1.57 -1.36
N ASP A 61 -7.76 0.91 -2.48
CA ASP A 61 -8.10 -0.51 -2.64
C ASP A 61 -7.02 -1.45 -2.08
N TYR A 62 -5.75 -1.08 -2.26
CA TYR A 62 -4.61 -1.90 -1.84
C TYR A 62 -3.39 -1.03 -1.52
N PHE A 63 -2.44 -1.61 -0.79
CA PHE A 63 -1.25 -0.90 -0.35
C PHE A 63 0.04 -1.57 -0.82
N THR A 64 1.05 -0.74 -0.98
CA THR A 64 2.45 -1.18 -1.03
C THR A 64 3.12 -0.81 0.29
N GLY A 65 4.00 -1.70 0.76
CA GLY A 65 4.86 -1.46 1.91
C GLY A 65 6.19 -0.86 1.50
N GLY A 66 7.23 -1.23 2.24
CA GLY A 66 8.60 -0.80 2.00
C GLY A 66 9.52 -1.17 3.16
N ASP A 67 10.57 -0.40 3.41
CA ASP A 67 11.57 -0.73 4.43
C ASP A 67 10.99 -0.68 5.85
N HIS A 68 10.02 0.21 6.07
CA HIS A 68 9.45 0.43 7.39
C HIS A 68 8.12 -0.27 7.68
N ILE A 69 7.62 -1.13 6.79
CA ILE A 69 6.24 -1.62 6.91
C ILE A 69 5.97 -2.40 8.21
N PHE A 70 6.95 -3.13 8.73
CA PHE A 70 6.87 -3.94 9.95
C PHE A 70 7.20 -3.20 11.27
N TRP A 71 7.33 -1.87 11.26
CA TRP A 71 7.79 -1.13 12.47
C TRP A 71 6.76 -1.04 13.59
N GLN A 72 5.49 -1.26 13.29
CA GLN A 72 4.43 -1.25 14.29
C GLN A 72 4.23 -2.65 14.84
N LYS A 73 3.87 -2.72 16.14
CA LYS A 73 3.56 -3.99 16.79
C LYS A 73 2.44 -4.71 16.05
N ASP A 74 2.50 -6.04 16.09
CA ASP A 74 1.49 -6.97 15.59
C ASP A 74 1.29 -6.94 14.05
N PHE A 75 1.96 -6.02 13.32
CA PHE A 75 1.88 -5.99 11.87
C PHE A 75 2.42 -7.27 11.24
N GLU A 76 3.51 -7.82 11.79
CA GLU A 76 4.10 -9.09 11.33
C GLU A 76 3.13 -10.26 11.41
N GLU A 77 2.30 -10.31 12.47
CA GLU A 77 1.30 -11.36 12.69
C GLU A 77 0.14 -11.25 11.70
N ASP A 78 -0.28 -10.01 11.41
CA ASP A 78 -1.39 -9.71 10.50
C ASP A 78 -0.98 -9.62 9.02
N ALA A 79 0.32 -9.54 8.70
CA ALA A 79 0.83 -9.13 7.38
C ALA A 79 0.25 -9.94 6.20
N ASN A 80 0.01 -11.24 6.41
CA ASN A 80 -0.54 -12.13 5.39
C ASN A 80 -2.03 -11.87 5.10
N ASP A 81 -2.77 -11.31 6.05
CA ASP A 81 -4.19 -11.03 5.92
C ASP A 81 -4.47 -9.59 5.50
N LEU A 82 -3.51 -8.68 5.70
CA LEU A 82 -3.61 -7.29 5.29
C LEU A 82 -3.54 -7.13 3.76
N PRO A 83 -4.18 -6.09 3.20
CA PRO A 83 -4.14 -5.75 1.78
C PRO A 83 -2.85 -4.98 1.44
N VAL A 84 -1.69 -5.51 1.84
CA VAL A 84 -0.39 -4.86 1.68
C VAL A 84 0.55 -5.80 0.95
N VAL A 85 1.14 -5.32 -0.14
CA VAL A 85 2.28 -5.98 -0.78
C VAL A 85 3.57 -5.55 -0.08
N CYS A 86 4.31 -6.51 0.46
CA CYS A 86 5.65 -6.31 1.02
C CYS A 86 6.70 -6.46 -0.08
N PRO A 87 7.89 -5.85 0.05
CA PRO A 87 8.91 -5.95 -0.98
C PRO A 87 9.28 -7.41 -1.28
N ALA A 88 9.18 -7.83 -2.54
CA ALA A 88 9.42 -9.22 -2.96
C ALA A 88 10.85 -9.70 -2.70
N ASN A 89 11.79 -8.76 -2.53
CA ASN A 89 13.18 -9.02 -2.16
C ASN A 89 13.46 -8.82 -0.65
N PHE A 90 12.48 -9.05 0.22
CA PHE A 90 12.72 -9.16 1.66
C PHE A 90 13.57 -10.40 1.98
N PRO A 91 14.46 -10.37 2.99
CA PRO A 91 15.24 -11.53 3.35
C PRO A 91 14.33 -12.57 4.02
N GLU A 92 14.66 -13.85 3.85
CA GLU A 92 13.98 -14.94 4.54
C GLU A 92 14.25 -14.91 6.07
N PRO A 93 13.27 -15.27 6.92
CA PRO A 93 11.91 -15.69 6.58
C PRO A 93 11.03 -14.53 6.09
N PHE A 94 10.32 -14.73 4.97
CA PHE A 94 9.45 -13.71 4.37
C PHE A 94 8.09 -13.63 5.06
N LEU A 95 7.66 -12.41 5.42
CA LEU A 95 6.33 -12.12 5.98
C LEU A 95 5.52 -11.25 5.02
N GLY A 96 4.22 -11.54 4.90
CA GLY A 96 3.30 -10.79 4.03
C GLY A 96 3.22 -11.37 2.61
N LYS A 97 2.77 -10.54 1.66
CA LYS A 97 2.56 -10.92 0.25
C LYS A 97 3.61 -10.25 -0.63
N PRO A 98 4.35 -10.96 -1.51
CA PRO A 98 5.37 -10.34 -2.36
C PRO A 98 4.76 -9.64 -3.59
N PHE A 99 3.54 -10.03 -3.97
CA PHE A 99 2.74 -9.43 -5.02
C PHE A 99 1.25 -9.57 -4.68
N ALA A 100 0.40 -8.84 -5.40
CA ALA A 100 -1.04 -9.02 -5.35
C ALA A 100 -1.64 -9.02 -6.76
N VAL A 101 -2.76 -9.73 -6.92
CA VAL A 101 -3.58 -9.72 -8.13
C VAL A 101 -4.97 -9.22 -7.76
N ILE A 102 -5.36 -8.07 -8.31
CA ILE A 102 -6.65 -7.41 -8.05
C ILE A 102 -7.53 -7.52 -9.29
N GLN A 103 -8.80 -7.86 -9.09
CA GLN A 103 -9.80 -7.83 -10.15
C GLN A 103 -10.71 -6.60 -10.01
N LYS A 104 -10.70 -5.70 -11.00
CA LYS A 104 -11.54 -4.49 -11.06
C LYS A 104 -12.06 -4.29 -12.48
N ARG A 105 -13.34 -3.94 -12.62
CA ARG A 105 -14.01 -3.70 -13.91
C ARG A 105 -13.74 -4.79 -14.97
N GLY A 106 -13.78 -6.06 -14.56
CA GLY A 106 -13.53 -7.21 -15.44
C GLY A 106 -12.07 -7.42 -15.86
N SER A 107 -11.15 -6.53 -15.45
CA SER A 107 -9.71 -6.64 -15.70
C SER A 107 -8.98 -7.17 -14.47
N LYS A 108 -7.86 -7.89 -14.68
CA LYS A 108 -6.94 -8.31 -13.62
C LYS A 108 -5.68 -7.44 -13.68
N VAL A 109 -5.26 -6.91 -12.53
CA VAL A 109 -4.04 -6.14 -12.34
C VAL A 109 -3.15 -6.88 -11.37
N ALA A 110 -1.92 -7.19 -11.77
CA ALA A 110 -0.89 -7.70 -10.88
C ALA A 110 0.13 -6.60 -10.60
N PHE A 111 0.63 -6.53 -9.36
CA PHE A 111 1.71 -5.63 -9.00
C PHE A 111 2.55 -6.18 -7.85
N GLU A 112 3.81 -5.78 -7.85
CA GLU A 112 4.81 -6.09 -6.83
C GLU A 112 5.66 -4.84 -6.56
N ILE A 113 6.42 -4.86 -5.48
CA ILE A 113 7.42 -3.83 -5.18
C ILE A 113 8.74 -4.49 -4.77
N CYS A 114 9.85 -3.81 -4.99
CA CYS A 114 11.18 -4.27 -4.58
C CYS A 114 11.95 -3.11 -3.93
N ARG A 115 12.78 -3.44 -2.94
CA ARG A 115 13.67 -2.47 -2.28
C ARG A 115 14.82 -2.11 -3.21
N THR A 116 14.96 -0.82 -3.52
CA THR A 116 16.00 -0.30 -4.40
C THR A 116 17.42 -0.57 -3.91
N LYS A 117 17.65 -0.55 -2.59
CA LYS A 117 18.98 -0.80 -1.97
C LYS A 117 19.48 -2.24 -2.10
N GLN A 118 18.61 -3.18 -2.49
CA GLN A 118 18.95 -4.59 -2.66
C GLN A 118 18.54 -5.13 -4.04
N CYS A 119 17.97 -4.28 -4.89
CA CYS A 119 17.81 -4.55 -6.30
C CYS A 119 19.18 -4.56 -6.99
N ARG A 120 19.84 -5.71 -7.01
CA ARG A 120 20.68 -6.04 -8.17
C ARG A 120 19.73 -6.34 -9.32
N CYS A 121 19.24 -5.29 -9.99
CA CYS A 121 18.59 -5.45 -11.28
C CYS A 121 19.64 -5.88 -12.30
N THR A 122 20.01 -7.16 -12.29
CA THR A 122 20.47 -7.83 -13.51
C THR A 122 19.22 -8.14 -14.30
N ILE A 123 18.88 -7.20 -15.19
CA ILE A 123 17.97 -7.43 -16.32
C ILE A 123 18.65 -8.43 -17.26
#